data_AF-A0A7V2JND9-F1
#
_entry.id   AF-A0A7V2JND9-F1
#
_cell.length_a   1.000
_cell.length_b   1.000
_cell.length_c   1.000
_cell.angle_alpha   90.00
_cell.angle_beta   90.00
_cell.angle_gamma   90.00
#
_symmetry.space_group_name_H-M   'P 1'
#
loop_
_entity.id
_entity.type
_entity.pdbx_description
1 polymer ?
#
loop_
_entity_poly.entity_id
_entity_poly.type
_entity_poly.pdbx_seq_one_letter_code
_entity_poly.pdbx_strand_id
1 'polypeptide(L)'
;MGLSRRDFLKSASIVGAIAALGVKLPMIAAAAKRGKRNAATTSRYFKSTCAHCVNFCGINVKMENNVIRAIYPDAARAEYYNVGICPKGVSGLFNTYNPYRIKAPLKRTNPKKGLDQDPGWVEISWDEAFKTITDRLKKIKQDDPRKLIWQHGHGKYLIGDKFPKAFCKAFGTPNLVHRTTVCEAARHVADELTWGYHGFLPDIQHCNLLLNFGANYFEGEQWARWLDHATTDAKERGMKVVVIEPRMSHCAAKADEWIPIRPGKDVLLILGMAKVLIEEGLIDKAFLIHYTNAPVLVGKDGRFLRNKDRLPLVWDSVTRRARPFSNDVAPVLTGKYTINGKRYRPAFQVFADSLKDISPAYVEKHAGI
;
A
#
# COMPACT_ATOMS: atom_id res chain seq x y z
N MET A 1 37.67 -38.41 4.79
CA MET A 1 36.44 -39.25 4.73
C MET A 1 35.31 -38.47 5.38
N GLY A 2 34.25 -38.15 4.63
CA GLY A 2 33.13 -37.35 5.15
C GLY A 2 32.13 -38.25 5.90
N LEU A 3 31.72 -37.83 7.10
CA LEU A 3 30.63 -38.49 7.82
C LEU A 3 29.33 -38.40 7.01
N SER A 4 28.65 -39.53 6.80
CA SER A 4 27.31 -39.51 6.23
C SER A 4 26.27 -39.04 7.27
N ARG A 5 25.13 -38.52 6.81
CA ARG A 5 24.00 -38.14 7.67
C ARG A 5 23.53 -39.31 8.56
N ARG A 6 23.62 -40.54 8.06
CA ARG A 6 23.22 -41.75 8.80
C ARG A 6 24.23 -42.08 9.90
N ASP A 7 25.52 -41.91 9.63
CA ASP A 7 26.57 -42.10 10.63
C ASP A 7 26.46 -41.05 11.74
N PHE A 8 26.14 -39.79 11.38
CA PHE A 8 25.90 -38.74 12.35
C PHE A 8 24.71 -39.06 13.28
N LEU A 9 23.58 -39.55 12.75
CA LEU A 9 22.40 -39.89 13.56
C LEU A 9 22.64 -41.10 14.48
N LYS A 10 23.37 -42.11 14.01
CA LYS A 10 23.83 -43.24 14.85
C LYS A 10 24.77 -42.77 15.96
N SER A 11 25.68 -41.84 15.64
CA SER A 11 26.60 -41.24 16.62
C SER A 11 25.84 -40.41 17.66
N ALA A 12 24.84 -39.63 17.24
CA ALA A 12 24.05 -38.76 18.11
C ALA A 12 23.18 -39.56 19.10
N SER A 13 22.62 -40.69 18.66
CA SER A 13 21.84 -41.59 19.51
C SER A 13 22.72 -42.30 20.57
N ILE A 14 23.95 -42.69 20.21
CA ILE A 14 24.92 -43.23 21.17
C ILE A 14 25.34 -42.17 22.20
N VAL A 15 25.59 -40.93 21.78
CA VAL A 15 25.94 -39.82 22.69
C VAL A 15 24.78 -39.47 23.64
N GLY A 16 23.54 -39.53 23.16
CA GLY A 16 22.35 -39.32 24.00
C GLY A 16 22.19 -40.36 25.11
N ALA A 17 22.47 -41.64 24.81
CA ALA A 17 22.43 -42.71 25.80
C ALA A 17 23.54 -42.58 26.86
N ILE A 18 24.74 -42.11 26.48
CA ILE A 18 25.86 -41.90 27.40
C ILE A 18 25.62 -40.68 28.31
N ALA A 19 24.94 -39.65 27.81
CA ALA A 19 24.56 -38.47 28.61
C ALA A 19 23.54 -38.81 29.71
N ALA A 20 22.62 -39.75 29.44
CA ALA A 20 21.63 -40.22 30.42
C ALA A 20 22.26 -41.04 31.57
N LEU A 21 23.44 -41.61 31.36
CA LEU A 21 24.20 -42.37 32.37
C LEU A 21 25.09 -41.49 33.27
N GLY A 22 25.02 -40.16 33.16
CA GLY A 22 25.76 -39.23 34.02
C GLY A 22 27.29 -39.27 33.82
N VAL A 23 27.78 -39.96 32.79
CA VAL A 23 29.20 -40.06 32.48
C VAL A 23 29.68 -38.70 31.97
N LYS A 24 30.44 -37.99 32.81
CA LYS A 24 31.14 -36.76 32.38
C LYS A 24 32.20 -37.16 31.37
N LEU A 25 32.03 -36.75 30.11
CA LEU A 25 33.02 -36.93 29.04
C LEU A 25 33.88 -35.67 28.94
N PRO A 26 35.02 -35.58 29.67
CA PRO A 26 35.86 -34.39 29.70
C PRO A 26 36.41 -34.04 28.32
N MET A 27 36.61 -34.99 27.41
CA MET A 27 37.02 -34.72 26.03
C MET A 27 35.93 -34.02 25.20
N ILE A 28 34.65 -34.40 25.35
CA ILE A 28 33.55 -33.71 24.65
C ILE A 28 33.35 -32.31 25.24
N ALA A 29 33.41 -32.19 26.57
CA ALA A 29 33.34 -30.89 27.23
C ALA A 29 34.52 -29.98 26.88
N ALA A 30 35.73 -30.54 26.75
CA ALA A 30 36.93 -29.84 26.31
C ALA A 30 36.84 -29.45 24.82
N ALA A 31 36.35 -30.33 23.95
CA ALA A 31 36.12 -30.04 22.53
C ALA A 31 35.04 -28.95 22.34
N ALA A 32 33.95 -29.00 23.11
CA ALA A 32 32.92 -27.95 23.14
C ALA A 32 33.47 -26.61 23.68
N LYS A 33 34.34 -26.64 24.70
CA LYS A 33 35.06 -25.46 25.19
C LYS A 33 36.08 -24.92 24.18
N ARG A 34 36.74 -25.79 23.41
CA ARG A 34 37.72 -25.42 22.37
C ARG A 34 37.03 -24.84 21.13
N GLY A 35 35.85 -25.36 20.76
CA GLY A 35 34.97 -24.77 19.74
C GLY A 35 34.45 -23.37 20.11
N LYS A 36 34.19 -23.11 21.40
CA LYS A 36 33.86 -21.77 21.89
C LYS A 36 35.04 -20.79 21.93
N ARG A 37 36.29 -21.27 21.92
CA ARG A 37 37.50 -20.44 22.05
C ARG A 37 38.06 -19.90 20.72
N ASN A 38 37.67 -20.47 19.57
CA ASN A 38 38.29 -20.15 18.28
C ASN A 38 37.64 -19.01 17.47
N ALA A 39 36.73 -18.24 18.05
CA ALA A 39 36.42 -16.91 17.54
C ALA A 39 35.94 -16.04 18.70
N ALA A 40 36.73 -15.03 19.07
CA ALA A 40 36.18 -13.87 19.76
C ALA A 40 35.27 -13.14 18.77
N THR A 41 34.05 -13.64 18.59
CA THR A 41 33.08 -13.07 17.67
C THR A 41 32.59 -11.77 18.28
N THR A 42 33.00 -10.64 17.70
CA THR A 42 32.45 -9.34 18.07
C THR A 42 31.05 -9.24 17.48
N SER A 43 30.04 -9.56 18.29
CA SER A 43 28.63 -9.38 17.92
C SER A 43 28.20 -7.98 18.29
N ARG A 44 27.67 -7.23 17.32
CA ARG A 44 27.11 -5.89 17.51
C ARG A 44 25.77 -5.77 16.80
N TYR A 45 24.90 -4.95 17.34
CA TYR A 45 23.56 -4.69 16.80
C TYR A 45 23.48 -3.24 16.31
N PHE A 46 22.91 -3.04 15.12
CA PHE A 46 22.69 -1.72 14.55
C PHE A 46 21.22 -1.49 14.26
N LYS A 47 20.70 -0.35 14.74
CA LYS A 47 19.40 0.15 14.34
C LYS A 47 19.48 0.68 12.91
N SER A 48 18.53 0.29 12.09
CA SER A 48 18.37 0.76 10.73
C SER A 48 16.91 0.68 10.33
N THR A 49 16.63 0.91 9.05
CA THR A 49 15.29 0.91 8.49
C THR A 49 15.23 0.02 7.26
N CYS A 50 14.22 -0.85 7.19
CA CYS A 50 13.97 -1.68 6.02
C CYS A 50 13.42 -0.84 4.87
N ALA A 51 14.17 -0.72 3.77
CA ALA A 51 13.76 0.05 2.59
C ALA A 51 13.18 -0.82 1.46
N HIS A 52 12.73 -2.04 1.75
CA HIS A 52 12.17 -2.95 0.74
C HIS A 52 10.77 -2.56 0.26
N CYS A 53 10.00 -1.86 1.08
CA CYS A 53 8.66 -1.37 0.74
C CYS A 53 8.42 0.01 1.37
N VAL A 54 7.18 0.50 1.24
CA VAL A 54 6.74 1.82 1.73
C VAL A 54 6.69 1.98 3.23
N ASN A 55 6.70 0.86 3.98
CA ASN A 55 6.43 0.88 5.42
C ASN A 55 7.62 1.35 6.24
N PHE A 56 8.84 1.26 5.71
CA PHE A 56 10.06 1.62 6.43
C PHE A 56 10.16 1.02 7.82
N CYS A 57 9.92 -0.29 7.92
CA CYS A 57 9.93 -0.92 9.23
C CYS A 57 11.28 -0.72 9.93
N GLY A 58 11.26 -0.36 11.20
CA GLY A 58 12.47 -0.32 12.03
C GLY A 58 13.08 -1.71 12.15
N ILE A 59 14.39 -1.82 11.98
CA ILE A 59 15.11 -3.09 12.05
C ILE A 59 16.33 -3.00 12.96
N ASN A 60 16.70 -4.15 13.52
CA ASN A 60 17.90 -4.34 14.30
C ASN A 60 18.80 -5.38 13.61
N VAL A 61 19.92 -4.94 13.06
CA VAL A 61 20.83 -5.74 12.25
C VAL A 61 21.93 -6.33 13.13
N LYS A 62 21.97 -7.66 13.23
CA LYS A 62 23.06 -8.37 13.92
C LYS A 62 24.26 -8.48 13.00
N MET A 63 25.38 -7.94 13.44
CA MET A 63 26.67 -8.00 12.76
C MET A 63 27.65 -8.84 13.59
N GLU A 64 28.39 -9.72 12.92
CA GLU A 64 29.48 -10.48 13.52
C GLU A 64 30.72 -10.34 12.65
N ASN A 65 31.82 -9.83 13.20
CA ASN A 65 33.07 -9.60 12.46
C ASN A 65 32.83 -8.81 11.15
N ASN A 66 32.04 -7.72 11.25
CA ASN A 66 31.64 -6.86 10.12
C ASN A 66 30.80 -7.53 9.02
N VAL A 67 30.23 -8.70 9.29
CA VAL A 67 29.31 -9.39 8.38
C VAL A 67 27.89 -9.37 8.96
N ILE A 68 26.89 -9.01 8.15
CA ILE A 68 25.47 -9.10 8.51
C ILE A 68 25.13 -10.59 8.67
N ARG A 69 24.65 -10.97 9.85
CA ARG A 69 24.24 -12.35 10.16
C ARG A 69 22.74 -12.54 10.25
N ALA A 70 22.03 -11.53 10.74
CA ALA A 70 20.57 -11.57 10.87
C ALA A 70 19.97 -10.16 10.91
N ILE A 71 18.69 -10.07 10.56
CA ILE A 71 17.89 -8.86 10.66
C ILE A 71 16.66 -9.19 11.49
N TYR A 72 16.47 -8.45 12.58
CA TYR A 72 15.32 -8.57 13.48
C TYR A 72 14.44 -7.32 13.41
N PRO A 73 13.15 -7.40 13.76
CA PRO A 73 12.35 -6.20 13.99
C PRO A 73 12.96 -5.36 15.12
N ASP A 74 12.83 -4.04 15.01
CA ASP A 74 13.14 -3.14 16.13
C ASP A 74 12.00 -3.18 17.16
N ALA A 75 12.26 -3.83 18.30
CA ALA A 75 11.29 -3.94 19.40
C ALA A 75 10.83 -2.57 19.95
N ALA A 76 11.67 -1.53 19.89
CA ALA A 76 11.28 -0.19 20.33
C ALA A 76 10.23 0.48 19.43
N ARG A 77 9.90 -0.15 18.28
CA ARG A 77 8.88 0.32 17.34
C ARG A 77 7.61 -0.52 17.37
N ALA A 78 7.57 -1.58 18.18
CA ALA A 78 6.48 -2.56 18.18
C ALA A 78 5.10 -1.92 18.42
N GLU A 79 5.02 -0.94 19.33
CA GLU A 79 3.77 -0.26 19.70
C GLU A 79 3.17 0.64 18.60
N TYR A 80 3.93 0.97 17.55
CA TYR A 80 3.46 1.92 16.52
C TYR A 80 3.00 1.21 15.24
N TYR A 81 3.93 0.61 14.51
CA TYR A 81 3.68 0.03 13.18
C TYR A 81 4.51 -1.24 12.92
N ASN A 82 5.21 -1.72 13.94
CA ASN A 82 6.39 -2.54 13.81
C ASN A 82 6.33 -3.80 14.69
N VAL A 83 5.12 -4.29 14.97
CA VAL A 83 4.84 -5.52 15.75
C VAL A 83 5.71 -6.69 15.24
N GLY A 84 6.04 -6.68 13.94
CA GLY A 84 7.22 -7.36 13.42
C GLY A 84 7.63 -6.82 12.06
N ILE A 85 8.47 -7.57 11.36
CA ILE A 85 8.82 -7.31 9.95
C ILE A 85 8.44 -8.50 9.07
N CYS A 86 8.18 -8.24 7.79
CA CYS A 86 7.77 -9.29 6.86
C CYS A 86 8.95 -10.21 6.47
N PRO A 87 8.68 -11.38 5.85
CA PRO A 87 9.71 -12.30 5.34
C PRO A 87 10.72 -11.64 4.40
N LYS A 88 10.29 -10.63 3.62
CA LYS A 88 11.19 -9.85 2.76
C LYS A 88 12.16 -8.98 3.56
N GLY A 89 11.71 -8.43 4.69
CA GLY A 89 12.53 -7.61 5.61
C GLY A 89 13.62 -8.42 6.32
N VAL A 90 13.28 -9.58 6.90
CA VAL A 90 14.27 -10.47 7.54
C VAL A 90 15.31 -10.99 6.53
N SER A 91 14.89 -11.17 5.28
CA SER A 91 15.72 -11.64 4.17
C SER A 91 16.59 -10.54 3.55
N GLY A 92 16.58 -9.31 4.07
CA GLY A 92 17.26 -8.17 3.48
C GLY A 92 18.77 -8.38 3.27
N LEU A 93 19.41 -9.21 4.11
CA LEU A 93 20.83 -9.56 3.99
C LEU A 93 21.18 -10.22 2.64
N PHE A 94 20.24 -10.94 2.03
CA PHE A 94 20.47 -11.56 0.72
C PHE A 94 20.62 -10.53 -0.39
N ASN A 95 20.12 -9.30 -0.23
CA ASN A 95 20.42 -8.23 -1.19
C ASN A 95 21.86 -7.75 -1.08
N THR A 96 22.41 -7.70 0.14
CA THR A 96 23.81 -7.33 0.37
C THR A 96 24.76 -8.36 -0.24
N TYR A 97 24.43 -9.63 -0.08
CA TYR A 97 25.26 -10.77 -0.50
C TYR A 97 24.78 -11.46 -1.78
N ASN A 98 23.90 -10.81 -2.55
CA ASN A 98 23.40 -11.37 -3.81
C ASN A 98 24.59 -11.63 -4.77
N PRO A 99 24.75 -12.85 -5.33
CA PRO A 99 25.82 -13.14 -6.28
C PRO A 99 25.75 -12.26 -7.54
N TYR A 100 24.55 -11.79 -7.90
CA TYR A 100 24.30 -10.88 -9.03
C TYR A 100 24.33 -9.39 -8.62
N ARG A 101 24.81 -9.05 -7.42
CA ARG A 101 24.90 -7.65 -6.99
C ARG A 101 25.86 -6.88 -7.89
N ILE A 102 25.39 -5.76 -8.45
CA ILE A 102 26.21 -4.82 -9.21
C ILE A 102 27.16 -4.10 -8.23
N LYS A 103 28.47 -4.27 -8.44
CA LYS A 103 29.53 -3.73 -7.55
C LYS A 103 30.29 -2.54 -8.16
N ALA A 104 30.19 -2.37 -9.47
CA ALA A 104 30.86 -1.32 -10.24
C ALA A 104 29.96 -0.84 -11.38
N PRO A 105 30.21 0.34 -11.96
CA PRO A 105 29.53 0.78 -13.17
C PRO A 105 29.78 -0.17 -14.33
N LEU A 106 28.73 -0.48 -15.09
CA LEU A 106 28.78 -1.38 -16.24
C LEU A 106 28.38 -0.64 -17.51
N LYS A 107 29.07 -0.91 -18.61
CA LYS A 107 28.79 -0.37 -19.95
C LYS A 107 28.38 -1.48 -20.89
N ARG A 108 27.27 -1.28 -21.59
CA ARG A 108 26.78 -2.19 -22.63
C ARG A 108 27.67 -2.02 -23.86
N THR A 109 28.23 -3.11 -24.39
CA THR A 109 28.99 -3.08 -25.64
C THR A 109 28.17 -3.51 -26.85
N ASN A 110 27.13 -4.33 -26.64
CA ASN A 110 26.27 -4.76 -27.75
C ASN A 110 25.23 -3.68 -28.14
N PRO A 111 25.27 -3.16 -29.38
CA PRO A 111 24.32 -2.16 -29.85
C PRO A 111 22.89 -2.73 -30.04
N LYS A 112 22.75 -4.04 -30.27
CA LYS A 112 21.43 -4.70 -30.40
C LYS A 112 20.78 -4.86 -29.03
N LYS A 113 19.60 -4.29 -28.87
CA LYS A 113 18.80 -4.33 -27.63
C LYS A 113 17.64 -5.31 -27.80
N GLY A 114 17.33 -6.07 -26.75
CA GLY A 114 16.24 -7.03 -26.73
C GLY A 114 16.34 -7.92 -25.50
N LEU A 115 15.26 -8.64 -25.19
CA LEU A 115 15.24 -9.63 -24.10
C LEU A 115 16.18 -10.80 -24.40
N ASP A 116 16.26 -11.20 -25.67
CA ASP A 116 17.08 -12.33 -26.14
C ASP A 116 18.47 -11.91 -26.64
N GLN A 117 18.93 -10.71 -26.30
CA GLN A 117 20.21 -10.17 -26.75
C GLN A 117 21.17 -10.03 -25.58
N ASP A 118 22.33 -10.71 -25.63
CA ASP A 118 23.40 -10.51 -24.65
C ASP A 118 23.88 -9.04 -24.68
N PRO A 119 23.76 -8.28 -23.59
CA PRO A 119 24.22 -6.91 -23.54
C PRO A 119 25.74 -6.74 -23.72
N GLY A 120 26.54 -7.78 -23.45
CA GLY A 120 28.00 -7.68 -23.44
C GLY A 120 28.47 -6.62 -22.43
N TRP A 121 28.03 -6.72 -21.18
CA TRP A 121 28.40 -5.77 -20.14
C TRP A 121 29.90 -5.87 -19.83
N VAL A 122 30.58 -4.71 -19.82
CA VAL A 122 31.96 -4.59 -19.34
C VAL A 122 32.01 -3.62 -18.17
N GLU A 123 32.87 -3.91 -17.19
CA GLU A 123 33.13 -3.00 -16.08
C GLU A 123 33.90 -1.77 -16.59
N ILE A 124 33.49 -0.59 -16.11
CA ILE A 124 34.15 0.68 -16.41
C ILE A 124 34.40 1.46 -15.12
N SER A 125 35.32 2.42 -15.17
CA SER A 125 35.56 3.30 -14.02
C SER A 125 34.37 4.24 -13.76
N TRP A 126 34.26 4.73 -12.52
CA TRP A 126 33.29 5.77 -12.19
C TRP A 126 33.47 7.04 -13.01
N ASP A 127 34.72 7.45 -13.28
CA ASP A 127 35.01 8.63 -14.10
C ASP A 127 34.52 8.45 -15.54
N GLU A 128 34.74 7.28 -16.15
CA GLU A 128 34.18 6.99 -17.48
C GLU A 128 32.65 7.00 -17.46
N ALA A 129 32.03 6.42 -16.43
CA ALA A 129 30.58 6.37 -16.31
C ALA A 129 29.98 7.79 -16.20
N PHE A 130 30.53 8.62 -15.30
CA PHE A 130 30.10 10.00 -15.13
C PHE A 130 30.33 10.82 -16.39
N LYS A 131 31.50 10.72 -17.02
CA LYS A 131 31.79 11.43 -18.27
C LYS A 131 30.82 11.03 -19.38
N THR A 132 30.57 9.73 -19.56
CA THR A 132 29.66 9.20 -20.58
C THR A 132 28.24 9.75 -20.40
N ILE A 133 27.70 9.73 -19.18
CA ILE A 133 26.35 10.22 -18.89
C ILE A 133 26.29 11.74 -19.02
N THR A 134 27.25 12.47 -18.46
CA THR A 134 27.24 13.95 -18.49
C THR A 134 27.43 14.49 -19.90
N ASP A 135 28.28 13.89 -20.74
CA ASP A 135 28.42 14.28 -22.15
C ASP A 135 27.11 14.09 -22.93
N ARG A 136 26.39 12.99 -22.67
CA ARG A 136 25.07 12.77 -23.27
C ARG A 136 24.03 13.78 -22.79
N LEU A 137 24.01 14.05 -21.48
CA LEU A 137 23.10 15.02 -20.87
C LEU A 137 23.36 16.45 -21.37
N LYS A 138 24.63 16.85 -21.55
CA LYS A 138 24.99 18.15 -22.15
C LYS A 138 24.42 18.30 -23.56
N LYS A 139 24.58 17.29 -24.41
CA LYS A 139 24.02 17.28 -25.77
C LYS A 139 22.50 17.40 -25.76
N ILE A 140 21.82 16.65 -24.89
CA ILE A 140 20.36 16.73 -24.73
C ILE A 140 19.95 18.14 -24.29
N LYS A 141 20.65 18.71 -23.30
CA LYS A 141 20.34 20.05 -22.78
C LYS A 141 20.55 21.15 -23.82
N GLN A 142 21.59 21.04 -24.65
CA GLN A 142 21.87 21.98 -25.74
C GLN A 142 20.85 21.90 -26.88
N ASP A 143 20.34 20.70 -27.16
CA ASP A 143 19.34 20.44 -28.20
C ASP A 143 17.93 20.83 -27.73
N ASP A 144 17.39 20.12 -26.74
CA ASP A 144 16.13 20.47 -26.06
C ASP A 144 16.06 19.71 -24.72
N PRO A 145 16.09 20.40 -23.56
CA PRO A 145 16.07 19.73 -22.27
C PRO A 145 14.81 18.87 -22.05
N ARG A 146 13.69 19.16 -22.74
CA ARG A 146 12.46 18.37 -22.66
C ARG A 146 12.64 16.94 -23.21
N LYS A 147 13.67 16.68 -24.02
CA LYS A 147 13.98 15.32 -24.53
C LYS A 147 14.45 14.37 -23.42
N LEU A 148 14.78 14.87 -22.23
CA LEU A 148 15.06 14.04 -21.07
C LEU A 148 13.77 13.66 -20.35
N ILE A 149 13.50 12.36 -20.22
CA ILE A 149 12.45 11.82 -19.35
C ILE A 149 13.12 11.23 -18.11
N TRP A 150 12.69 11.67 -16.93
CA TRP A 150 13.09 11.04 -15.67
C TRP A 150 11.96 10.15 -15.14
N GLN A 151 12.24 8.86 -15.01
CA GLN A 151 11.31 7.89 -14.42
C GLN A 151 11.98 7.18 -13.25
N HIS A 152 11.29 7.04 -12.13
CA HIS A 152 11.77 6.27 -10.98
C HIS A 152 10.64 5.48 -10.30
N GLY A 153 10.98 4.33 -9.75
CA GLY A 153 10.07 3.45 -9.00
C GLY A 153 10.18 3.58 -7.47
N HIS A 154 9.45 2.69 -6.78
CA HIS A 154 9.27 2.65 -5.33
C HIS A 154 10.55 2.42 -4.51
N GLY A 155 11.51 1.63 -5.00
CA GLY A 155 12.74 1.25 -4.24
C GLY A 155 13.73 2.39 -3.97
N LYS A 156 13.40 3.63 -4.36
CA LYS A 156 14.27 4.82 -4.29
C LYS A 156 13.80 5.86 -3.29
N TYR A 157 12.99 5.50 -2.30
CA TYR A 157 12.63 6.48 -1.27
C TYR A 157 13.84 7.13 -0.57
N LEU A 158 15.00 6.47 -0.54
CA LEU A 158 16.25 7.06 -0.05
C LEU A 158 16.71 8.26 -0.89
N ILE A 159 16.39 8.30 -2.19
CA ILE A 159 16.62 9.47 -3.05
C ILE A 159 15.55 10.55 -2.77
N GLY A 160 14.33 10.13 -2.39
CA GLY A 160 13.18 10.99 -2.13
C GLY A 160 12.70 11.74 -3.38
N ASP A 161 11.48 12.27 -3.37
CA ASP A 161 10.94 13.01 -4.52
C ASP A 161 11.64 14.37 -4.73
N LYS A 162 12.31 14.88 -3.69
CA LYS A 162 12.99 16.18 -3.72
C LYS A 162 14.13 16.19 -4.72
N PHE A 163 14.93 15.12 -4.78
CA PHE A 163 16.09 15.08 -5.67
C PHE A 163 15.68 15.03 -7.17
N PRO A 164 14.79 14.14 -7.64
CA PRO A 164 14.30 14.15 -9.01
C PRO A 164 13.67 15.48 -9.41
N LYS A 165 12.86 16.08 -8.52
CA LYS A 165 12.25 17.40 -8.76
C LYS A 165 13.32 18.49 -8.91
N ALA A 166 14.28 18.55 -8.01
CA ALA A 166 15.37 19.52 -8.05
C ALA A 166 16.24 19.33 -9.30
N PHE A 167 16.61 18.08 -9.61
CA PHE A 167 17.40 17.74 -10.79
C PHE A 167 16.66 18.10 -12.09
N CYS A 168 15.41 17.69 -12.25
CA CYS A 168 14.62 17.97 -13.46
C CYS A 168 14.42 19.48 -13.65
N LYS A 169 14.13 20.21 -12.56
CA LYS A 169 14.03 21.68 -12.57
C LYS A 169 15.34 22.35 -12.99
N ALA A 170 16.48 21.91 -12.43
CA ALA A 170 17.80 22.46 -12.77
C ALA A 170 18.25 22.07 -14.20
N PHE A 171 17.85 20.89 -14.68
CA PHE A 171 18.13 20.44 -16.03
C PHE A 171 17.28 21.21 -17.07
N GLY A 172 16.04 21.57 -16.70
CA GLY A 172 15.07 22.24 -17.55
C GLY A 172 14.05 21.30 -18.20
N THR A 173 13.90 20.06 -17.69
CA THR A 173 12.89 19.13 -18.20
C THR A 173 11.63 19.14 -17.34
N PRO A 174 10.43 19.29 -17.94
CA PRO A 174 9.16 19.08 -17.24
C PRO A 174 8.77 17.59 -17.16
N ASN A 175 9.49 16.71 -17.87
CA ASN A 175 9.10 15.31 -18.05
C ASN A 175 9.58 14.41 -16.91
N LEU A 176 9.03 14.65 -15.72
CA LEU A 176 9.20 13.81 -14.53
C LEU A 176 7.98 12.88 -14.39
N VAL A 177 8.20 11.58 -14.62
CA VAL A 177 7.16 10.57 -14.44
C VAL A 177 7.27 10.01 -13.03
N HIS A 178 6.27 10.36 -12.22
CA HIS A 178 6.18 9.90 -10.84
C HIS A 178 5.57 8.49 -10.74
N ARG A 179 6.03 7.76 -9.74
CA ARG A 179 5.60 6.39 -9.38
C ARG A 179 4.11 6.23 -9.09
N THR A 180 3.45 7.24 -8.50
CA THR A 180 2.02 7.15 -8.14
C THR A 180 1.11 7.05 -9.37
N THR A 181 1.54 7.54 -10.53
CA THR A 181 0.74 7.61 -11.76
C THR A 181 0.20 6.26 -12.23
N VAL A 182 0.92 5.16 -11.96
CA VAL A 182 0.50 3.80 -12.37
C VAL A 182 -0.13 3.01 -11.21
N CYS A 183 0.20 3.34 -9.96
CA CYS A 183 -0.13 2.51 -8.81
C CYS A 183 -1.38 2.98 -8.04
N GLU A 184 -1.42 4.26 -7.64
CA GLU A 184 -2.43 4.75 -6.68
C GLU A 184 -3.14 6.02 -7.13
N ALA A 185 -2.78 6.58 -8.29
CA ALA A 185 -3.30 7.86 -8.72
C ALA A 185 -4.83 7.90 -8.77
N ALA A 186 -5.47 6.81 -9.22
CA ALA A 186 -6.93 6.72 -9.24
C ALA A 186 -7.54 6.84 -7.82
N ARG A 187 -6.93 6.17 -6.83
CA ARG A 187 -7.35 6.26 -5.43
C ARG A 187 -7.13 7.65 -4.86
N HIS A 188 -5.93 8.23 -5.06
CA HIS A 188 -5.62 9.57 -4.53
C HIS A 188 -6.55 10.63 -5.12
N VAL A 189 -6.84 10.57 -6.42
CA VAL A 189 -7.78 11.49 -7.07
C VAL A 189 -9.19 11.31 -6.49
N ALA A 190 -9.66 10.09 -6.30
CA ALA A 190 -10.97 9.85 -5.71
C ALA A 190 -11.05 10.39 -4.26
N ASP A 191 -10.04 10.11 -3.44
CA ASP A 191 -9.95 10.59 -2.06
C ASP A 191 -9.88 12.12 -2.00
N GLU A 192 -9.02 12.76 -2.80
CA GLU A 192 -8.88 14.22 -2.83
C GLU A 192 -10.14 14.93 -3.32
N LEU A 193 -10.85 14.36 -4.31
CA LEU A 193 -12.12 14.90 -4.78
C LEU A 193 -13.25 14.76 -3.76
N THR A 194 -13.18 13.76 -2.87
CA THR A 194 -14.25 13.47 -1.91
C THR A 194 -13.99 14.11 -0.54
N TRP A 195 -12.77 13.97 -0.02
CA TRP A 195 -12.38 14.34 1.33
C TRP A 195 -11.42 15.54 1.38
N GLY A 196 -10.91 16.01 0.25
CA GLY A 196 -9.90 17.07 0.18
C GLY A 196 -8.48 16.62 0.55
N TYR A 197 -8.28 15.34 0.84
CA TYR A 197 -6.98 14.74 1.17
C TYR A 197 -7.00 13.23 0.91
N HIS A 198 -5.83 12.59 0.87
CA HIS A 198 -5.68 11.13 0.69
C HIS A 198 -4.75 10.52 1.76
N GLY A 199 -4.83 9.20 1.95
CA GLY A 199 -3.92 8.49 2.86
C GLY A 199 -4.46 8.28 4.29
N PHE A 200 -5.77 8.19 4.43
CA PHE A 200 -6.40 7.81 5.69
C PHE A 200 -6.11 6.34 6.03
N LEU A 201 -5.86 6.08 7.32
CA LEU A 201 -5.91 4.73 7.86
C LEU A 201 -7.29 4.43 8.42
N PRO A 202 -7.78 3.19 8.29
CA PRO A 202 -8.99 2.78 8.96
C PRO A 202 -8.74 2.69 10.47
N ASP A 203 -9.70 3.14 11.27
CA ASP A 203 -9.64 3.02 12.73
C ASP A 203 -10.16 1.65 13.19
N ILE A 204 -9.42 0.60 12.85
CA ILE A 204 -9.82 -0.81 13.06
C ILE A 204 -10.09 -1.10 14.55
N GLN A 205 -9.45 -0.36 15.45
CA GLN A 205 -9.67 -0.47 16.89
C GLN A 205 -11.04 0.02 17.35
N HIS A 206 -11.82 0.70 16.52
CA HIS A 206 -13.18 1.12 16.85
C HIS A 206 -14.22 0.56 15.88
N CYS A 207 -13.79 -0.35 15.00
CA CYS A 207 -14.61 -0.97 13.98
C CYS A 207 -15.31 -2.25 14.49
N ASN A 208 -16.61 -2.39 14.20
CA ASN A 208 -17.41 -3.59 14.48
C ASN A 208 -17.67 -4.44 13.21
N LEU A 209 -17.59 -3.83 12.02
CA LEU A 209 -17.75 -4.49 10.73
C LEU A 209 -16.76 -3.90 9.72
N LEU A 210 -15.83 -4.72 9.26
CA LEU A 210 -14.90 -4.37 8.18
C LEU A 210 -15.37 -5.00 6.87
N LEU A 211 -15.73 -4.17 5.91
CA LEU A 211 -15.92 -4.56 4.52
C LEU A 211 -14.62 -4.34 3.75
N ASN A 212 -13.91 -5.43 3.46
CA ASN A 212 -12.63 -5.39 2.77
C ASN A 212 -12.81 -5.68 1.28
N PHE A 213 -12.69 -4.65 0.44
CA PHE A 213 -12.72 -4.77 -1.01
C PHE A 213 -11.30 -4.96 -1.57
N GLY A 214 -10.91 -6.22 -1.78
CA GLY A 214 -9.67 -6.59 -2.48
C GLY A 214 -8.33 -6.29 -1.79
N ALA A 215 -8.31 -5.78 -0.54
CA ALA A 215 -7.05 -5.49 0.14
C ALA A 215 -6.44 -6.76 0.76
N ASN A 216 -5.18 -7.04 0.44
CA ASN A 216 -4.52 -8.32 0.71
C ASN A 216 -3.35 -8.19 1.69
N TYR A 217 -3.61 -7.58 2.85
CA TYR A 217 -2.59 -7.26 3.86
C TYR A 217 -1.94 -8.46 4.57
N PHE A 218 -2.49 -9.67 4.47
CA PHE A 218 -1.78 -10.89 4.91
C PHE A 218 -0.78 -11.44 3.87
N GLU A 219 -0.77 -10.93 2.63
CA GLU A 219 0.11 -11.41 1.55
C GLU A 219 1.12 -10.33 1.12
N GLY A 220 0.63 -9.12 0.91
CA GLY A 220 1.43 -8.01 0.44
C GLY A 220 0.58 -6.79 0.16
N GLU A 221 0.52 -5.89 1.13
CA GLU A 221 -0.13 -4.58 1.01
C GLU A 221 0.75 -3.51 1.66
N GLN A 222 0.48 -2.25 1.31
CA GLN A 222 0.95 -1.13 2.09
C GLN A 222 0.46 -1.28 3.55
N TRP A 223 1.37 -1.07 4.51
CA TRP A 223 1.06 -1.03 5.94
C TRP A 223 0.56 -2.38 6.48
N ALA A 224 0.78 -3.45 5.68
CA ALA A 224 0.38 -4.81 5.95
C ALA A 224 0.68 -5.29 7.37
N ARG A 225 1.87 -4.98 7.92
CA ARG A 225 2.32 -5.43 9.25
C ARG A 225 1.62 -4.75 10.43
N TRP A 226 0.96 -3.63 10.19
CA TRP A 226 0.11 -3.02 11.19
C TRP A 226 -1.33 -3.49 10.99
N LEU A 227 -1.79 -3.51 9.73
CA LEU A 227 -3.18 -3.86 9.39
C LEU A 227 -3.51 -5.34 9.64
N ASP A 228 -2.55 -6.25 9.45
CA ASP A 228 -2.72 -7.68 9.73
C ASP A 228 -2.97 -7.95 11.23
N HIS A 229 -2.14 -7.39 12.11
CA HIS A 229 -2.31 -7.47 13.56
C HIS A 229 -3.55 -6.72 14.02
N ALA A 230 -3.74 -5.47 13.62
CA ALA A 230 -4.90 -4.67 14.01
C ALA A 230 -6.23 -5.35 13.64
N THR A 231 -6.30 -5.97 12.46
CA THR A 231 -7.49 -6.73 12.04
C THR A 231 -7.65 -8.01 12.85
N THR A 232 -6.56 -8.70 13.16
CA THR A 232 -6.59 -9.93 13.98
C THR A 232 -7.10 -9.62 15.39
N ASP A 233 -6.51 -8.62 16.05
CA ASP A 233 -6.91 -8.18 17.40
C ASP A 233 -8.38 -7.71 17.42
N ALA A 234 -8.79 -6.95 16.40
CA ALA A 234 -10.17 -6.49 16.31
C ALA A 234 -11.16 -7.64 16.06
N LYS A 235 -10.78 -8.66 15.28
CA LYS A 235 -11.59 -9.88 15.13
C LYS A 235 -11.71 -10.65 16.45
N GLU A 236 -10.63 -10.79 17.20
CA GLU A 236 -10.66 -11.44 18.54
C GLU A 236 -11.59 -10.70 19.51
N ARG A 237 -11.66 -9.36 19.40
CA ARG A 237 -12.64 -8.55 20.13
C ARG A 237 -14.09 -8.76 19.67
N GLY A 238 -14.30 -9.29 18.48
CA GLY A 238 -15.64 -9.57 17.92
C GLY A 238 -16.01 -8.76 16.67
N MET A 239 -15.08 -8.00 16.08
CA MET A 239 -15.31 -7.35 14.78
C MET A 239 -15.58 -8.40 13.70
N LYS A 240 -16.63 -8.18 12.91
CA LYS A 240 -16.94 -9.00 11.74
C LYS A 240 -16.17 -8.53 10.53
N VAL A 241 -15.63 -9.47 9.76
CA VAL A 241 -14.85 -9.18 8.55
C VAL A 241 -15.48 -9.87 7.35
N VAL A 242 -15.91 -9.08 6.38
CA VAL A 242 -16.37 -9.57 5.07
C VAL A 242 -15.32 -9.19 4.04
N VAL A 243 -14.88 -10.16 3.26
CA VAL A 243 -13.89 -9.93 2.18
C VAL A 243 -14.58 -10.11 0.84
N ILE A 244 -14.53 -9.07 0.01
CA ILE A 244 -15.08 -9.03 -1.33
C ILE A 244 -13.91 -9.00 -2.30
N GLU A 245 -13.65 -10.12 -2.97
CA GLU A 245 -12.59 -10.22 -3.99
C GLU A 245 -12.75 -11.50 -4.84
N PRO A 246 -12.16 -11.55 -6.05
CA PRO A 246 -12.37 -12.67 -6.98
C PRO A 246 -11.76 -14.02 -6.57
N ARG A 247 -10.76 -14.02 -5.69
CA ARG A 247 -10.02 -15.23 -5.29
C ARG A 247 -10.06 -15.40 -3.78
N MET A 248 -9.95 -16.63 -3.30
CA MET A 248 -9.81 -16.88 -1.87
C MET A 248 -8.38 -16.56 -1.40
N SER A 249 -8.11 -15.30 -1.05
CA SER A 249 -6.83 -14.86 -0.50
C SER A 249 -6.60 -15.31 0.95
N HIS A 250 -5.42 -14.99 1.50
CA HIS A 250 -5.17 -15.12 2.94
C HIS A 250 -6.05 -14.19 3.80
N CYS A 251 -6.57 -13.09 3.26
CA CYS A 251 -7.58 -12.26 3.92
C CYS A 251 -8.94 -12.97 3.90
N ALA A 252 -9.40 -13.41 2.73
CA ALA A 252 -10.66 -14.13 2.58
C ALA A 252 -10.72 -15.40 3.44
N ALA A 253 -9.64 -16.18 3.47
CA ALA A 253 -9.54 -17.39 4.28
C ALA A 253 -9.60 -17.14 5.80
N LYS A 254 -9.41 -15.89 6.25
CA LYS A 254 -9.52 -15.47 7.65
C LYS A 254 -10.75 -14.58 7.90
N ALA A 255 -11.56 -14.33 6.88
CA ALA A 255 -12.78 -13.56 6.99
C ALA A 255 -13.89 -14.36 7.69
N ASP A 256 -14.91 -13.68 8.19
CA ASP A 256 -16.16 -14.33 8.58
C ASP A 256 -16.97 -14.74 7.34
N GLU A 257 -16.86 -13.96 6.27
CA GLU A 257 -17.51 -14.22 4.98
C GLU A 257 -16.60 -13.81 3.81
N TRP A 258 -16.57 -14.63 2.76
CA TRP A 258 -15.91 -14.33 1.50
C TRP A 258 -16.94 -14.27 0.37
N ILE A 259 -16.94 -13.15 -0.35
CA ILE A 259 -17.83 -12.89 -1.48
C ILE A 259 -17.00 -12.90 -2.78
N PRO A 260 -17.10 -13.95 -3.61
CA PRO A 260 -16.33 -14.10 -4.84
C PRO A 260 -16.88 -13.24 -5.99
N ILE A 261 -16.46 -11.98 -6.05
CA ILE A 261 -16.91 -11.04 -7.10
C ILE A 261 -16.18 -11.24 -8.43
N ARG A 262 -16.84 -10.96 -9.56
CA ARG A 262 -16.16 -10.82 -10.85
C ARG A 262 -15.18 -9.63 -10.85
N PRO A 263 -13.95 -9.79 -11.41
CA PRO A 263 -12.96 -8.71 -11.45
C PRO A 263 -13.50 -7.40 -12.03
N GLY A 264 -13.31 -6.31 -11.30
CA GLY A 264 -13.70 -4.95 -11.72
C GLY A 264 -15.21 -4.66 -11.64
N LYS A 265 -15.97 -5.47 -10.90
CA LYS A 265 -17.42 -5.29 -10.70
C LYS A 265 -17.80 -4.79 -9.31
N ASP A 266 -16.82 -4.48 -8.46
CA ASP A 266 -16.97 -3.99 -7.09
C ASP A 266 -17.85 -2.73 -7.01
N VAL A 267 -17.71 -1.82 -7.97
CA VAL A 267 -18.53 -0.61 -8.06
C VAL A 267 -20.02 -0.95 -8.22
N LEU A 268 -20.36 -2.01 -8.96
CA LEU A 268 -21.77 -2.41 -9.10
C LEU A 268 -22.35 -2.93 -7.79
N LEU A 269 -21.57 -3.72 -7.03
CA LEU A 269 -21.98 -4.18 -5.71
C LEU A 269 -22.20 -3.00 -4.75
N ILE A 270 -21.23 -2.07 -4.68
CA ILE A 270 -21.34 -0.87 -3.82
C ILE A 270 -22.57 -0.03 -4.18
N LEU A 271 -22.85 0.17 -5.47
CA LEU A 271 -24.02 0.93 -5.92
C LEU A 271 -25.34 0.18 -5.64
N GLY A 272 -25.35 -1.15 -5.78
CA GLY A 272 -26.51 -1.97 -5.41
C GLY A 272 -26.79 -1.94 -3.90
N MET A 273 -25.75 -2.04 -3.07
CA MET A 273 -25.87 -1.87 -1.62
C MET A 273 -26.42 -0.48 -1.27
N ALA A 274 -25.89 0.58 -1.90
CA ALA A 274 -26.39 1.94 -1.70
C ALA A 274 -27.88 2.06 -2.05
N LYS A 275 -28.32 1.43 -3.15
CA LYS A 275 -29.74 1.40 -3.54
C LYS A 275 -30.61 0.77 -2.45
N VAL A 276 -30.24 -0.42 -1.96
CA VAL A 276 -30.99 -1.13 -0.92
C VAL A 276 -31.07 -0.29 0.36
N LEU A 277 -29.95 0.29 0.81
CA LEU A 277 -29.93 1.15 2.00
C LEU A 277 -30.84 2.38 1.84
N ILE A 278 -30.90 2.97 0.66
CA ILE A 278 -31.77 4.12 0.36
C ILE A 278 -33.24 3.70 0.34
N GLU A 279 -33.58 2.60 -0.33
CA GLU A 279 -34.96 2.12 -0.48
C GLU A 279 -35.54 1.63 0.85
N GLU A 280 -34.73 0.99 1.68
CA GLU A 280 -35.12 0.52 3.03
C GLU A 280 -35.02 1.63 4.09
N GLY A 281 -34.52 2.82 3.74
CA GLY A 281 -34.42 3.94 4.67
C GLY A 281 -33.36 3.78 5.76
N LEU A 282 -32.34 2.94 5.53
CA LEU A 282 -31.25 2.61 6.47
C LEU A 282 -30.07 3.60 6.42
N ILE A 283 -30.27 4.78 5.84
CA ILE A 283 -29.25 5.82 5.70
C ILE A 283 -29.28 6.83 6.85
N ASP A 284 -28.11 7.32 7.26
CA ASP A 284 -28.00 8.46 8.17
C ASP A 284 -28.26 9.77 7.41
N LYS A 285 -29.52 10.22 7.45
CA LYS A 285 -29.95 11.46 6.79
C LYS A 285 -29.30 12.70 7.41
N ALA A 286 -29.07 12.71 8.72
CA ALA A 286 -28.45 13.85 9.39
C ALA A 286 -27.01 14.01 8.91
N PHE A 287 -26.25 12.90 8.85
CA PHE A 287 -24.90 12.93 8.31
C PHE A 287 -24.87 13.46 6.88
N LEU A 288 -25.74 12.95 6.00
CA LEU A 288 -25.84 13.39 4.61
C LEU A 288 -26.15 14.90 4.51
N ILE A 289 -27.06 15.41 5.33
CA ILE A 289 -27.43 16.84 5.32
C ILE A 289 -26.28 17.73 5.78
N HIS A 290 -25.58 17.36 6.85
CA HIS A 290 -24.64 18.25 7.54
C HIS A 290 -23.19 18.13 7.07
N TYR A 291 -22.75 16.96 6.60
CA TYR A 291 -21.33 16.68 6.31
C TYR A 291 -21.05 16.37 4.85
N THR A 292 -22.06 16.47 3.97
CA THR A 292 -21.89 16.21 2.54
C THR A 292 -22.56 17.26 1.69
N ASN A 293 -22.37 17.17 0.37
CA ASN A 293 -23.08 18.00 -0.62
C ASN A 293 -24.45 17.43 -1.02
N ALA A 294 -24.92 16.36 -0.38
CA ALA A 294 -26.19 15.70 -0.65
C ALA A 294 -27.42 16.63 -0.76
N PRO A 295 -27.61 17.67 0.08
CA PRO A 295 -28.77 18.56 -0.03
C PRO A 295 -28.62 19.67 -1.09
N VAL A 296 -27.44 19.83 -1.70
CA VAL A 296 -27.18 20.91 -2.67
C VAL A 296 -28.01 20.71 -3.93
N LEU A 297 -28.67 21.77 -4.39
CA LEU A 297 -29.51 21.75 -5.58
C LEU A 297 -28.66 21.67 -6.86
N VAL A 298 -28.99 20.71 -7.71
CA VAL A 298 -28.32 20.42 -8.99
C VAL A 298 -29.28 20.67 -10.15
N GLY A 299 -28.80 21.43 -11.14
CA GLY A 299 -29.52 21.70 -12.38
C GLY A 299 -29.45 20.53 -13.37
N LYS A 300 -30.19 20.64 -14.48
CA LYS A 300 -30.12 19.66 -15.58
C LYS A 300 -28.75 19.56 -16.25
N ASP A 301 -27.93 20.61 -16.15
CA ASP A 301 -26.56 20.64 -16.68
C ASP A 301 -25.54 19.95 -15.76
N GLY A 302 -26.00 19.34 -14.66
CA GLY A 302 -25.14 18.66 -13.69
C GLY A 302 -24.40 19.60 -12.74
N ARG A 303 -24.65 20.91 -12.79
CA ARG A 303 -23.97 21.89 -11.93
C ARG A 303 -24.80 22.26 -10.71
N PHE A 304 -24.10 22.60 -9.63
CA PHE A 304 -24.72 23.15 -8.43
C PHE A 304 -25.31 24.53 -8.70
N LEU A 305 -26.55 24.73 -8.23
CA LEU A 305 -27.15 26.04 -8.13
C LEU A 305 -26.39 26.86 -7.08
N ARG A 306 -26.02 28.08 -7.45
CA ARG A 306 -25.29 29.00 -6.58
C ARG A 306 -25.92 30.39 -6.56
N ASN A 307 -25.76 31.12 -5.46
CA ASN A 307 -26.10 32.55 -5.42
C ASN A 307 -25.04 33.42 -6.12
N LYS A 308 -25.21 34.75 -6.05
CA LYS A 308 -24.28 35.74 -6.60
C LYS A 308 -22.87 35.63 -6.01
N ASP A 309 -22.75 35.24 -4.75
CA ASP A 309 -21.46 35.03 -4.06
C ASP A 309 -20.86 33.64 -4.32
N ARG A 310 -21.44 32.89 -5.26
CA ARG A 310 -21.04 31.53 -5.63
C ARG A 310 -21.20 30.49 -4.52
N LEU A 311 -21.97 30.76 -3.46
CA LEU A 311 -22.31 29.78 -2.44
C LEU A 311 -23.33 28.78 -2.99
N PRO A 312 -23.16 27.46 -2.77
CA PRO A 312 -24.13 26.45 -3.18
C PRO A 312 -25.44 26.62 -2.41
N LEU A 313 -26.57 26.41 -3.10
CA LEU A 313 -27.91 26.55 -2.52
C LEU A 313 -28.55 25.20 -2.26
N VAL A 314 -29.27 25.11 -1.15
CA VAL A 314 -30.14 23.99 -0.76
C VAL A 314 -31.59 24.44 -0.80
N TRP A 315 -32.53 23.48 -0.84
CA TRP A 315 -33.94 23.80 -0.69
C TRP A 315 -34.35 23.79 0.78
N ASP A 316 -34.79 24.93 1.29
CA ASP A 316 -35.29 25.07 2.65
C ASP A 316 -36.76 24.64 2.72
N SER A 317 -37.05 23.55 3.44
CA SER A 317 -38.41 23.02 3.60
C SER A 317 -39.34 23.97 4.36
N VAL A 318 -38.80 24.81 5.26
CA VAL A 318 -39.60 25.72 6.09
C VAL A 318 -40.02 26.95 5.29
N THR A 319 -39.05 27.63 4.67
CA THR A 319 -39.34 28.86 3.90
C THR A 319 -39.78 28.58 2.46
N ARG A 320 -39.67 27.32 2.00
CA ARG A 320 -39.96 26.87 0.62
C ARG A 320 -39.18 27.69 -0.42
N ARG A 321 -37.91 27.95 -0.15
CA ARG A 321 -37.02 28.75 -1.00
C ARG A 321 -35.64 28.13 -1.09
N ALA A 322 -34.92 28.43 -2.16
CA ALA A 322 -33.51 28.11 -2.27
C ALA A 322 -32.67 29.11 -1.48
N ARG A 323 -31.86 28.63 -0.54
CA ARG A 323 -31.01 29.45 0.34
C ARG A 323 -29.64 28.79 0.51
N PRO A 324 -28.58 29.55 0.81
CA PRO A 324 -27.32 28.96 1.27
C PRO A 324 -27.57 28.11 2.52
N PHE A 325 -26.78 27.06 2.70
CA PHE A 325 -26.86 26.24 3.91
C PHE A 325 -26.41 27.05 5.14
N SER A 326 -27.21 27.01 6.20
CA SER A 326 -26.94 27.63 7.51
C SER A 326 -27.74 26.90 8.60
N ASN A 327 -27.43 27.15 9.87
CA ASN A 327 -28.06 26.47 11.00
C ASN A 327 -29.58 26.70 11.12
N ASP A 328 -30.10 27.78 10.53
CA ASP A 328 -31.54 28.12 10.51
C ASP A 328 -32.28 27.57 9.28
N VAL A 329 -31.58 26.85 8.39
CA VAL A 329 -32.16 26.24 7.19
C VAL A 329 -32.45 24.77 7.49
N ALA A 330 -33.58 24.27 6.97
CA ALA A 330 -33.95 22.86 7.05
C ALA A 330 -33.88 22.19 5.65
N PRO A 331 -32.69 21.73 5.22
CA PRO A 331 -32.48 21.19 3.90
C PRO A 331 -33.18 19.85 3.71
N VAL A 332 -33.44 19.53 2.46
CA VAL A 332 -34.07 18.26 2.05
C VAL A 332 -33.16 17.49 1.10
N LEU A 333 -33.23 16.16 1.19
CA LEU A 333 -32.44 15.25 0.35
C LEU A 333 -33.18 14.81 -0.92
N THR A 334 -34.51 14.90 -0.92
CA THR A 334 -35.36 14.39 -2.01
C THR A 334 -36.25 15.49 -2.58
N GLY A 335 -36.81 15.26 -3.77
CA GLY A 335 -37.78 16.16 -4.40
C GLY A 335 -37.29 16.89 -5.64
N LYS A 336 -38.21 17.65 -6.25
CA LYS A 336 -38.02 18.40 -7.50
C LYS A 336 -38.53 19.83 -7.28
N TYR A 337 -37.69 20.82 -7.55
CA TYR A 337 -37.96 22.22 -7.23
C TYR A 337 -37.80 23.09 -8.47
N THR A 338 -38.72 24.05 -8.64
CA THR A 338 -38.68 25.02 -9.73
C THR A 338 -38.29 26.38 -9.18
N ILE A 339 -37.17 26.92 -9.67
CA ILE A 339 -36.62 28.21 -9.24
C ILE A 339 -36.35 29.02 -10.51
N ASN A 340 -37.00 30.17 -10.66
CA ASN A 340 -36.88 31.05 -11.83
C ASN A 340 -37.10 30.29 -13.16
N GLY A 341 -38.12 29.43 -13.21
CA GLY A 341 -38.46 28.63 -14.40
C GLY A 341 -37.53 27.43 -14.68
N LYS A 342 -36.46 27.24 -13.90
CA LYS A 342 -35.53 26.11 -14.06
C LYS A 342 -35.80 25.04 -13.00
N ARG A 343 -35.66 23.77 -13.38
CA ARG A 343 -35.85 22.60 -12.51
C ARG A 343 -34.54 22.18 -11.86
N TYR A 344 -34.60 21.94 -10.56
CA TYR A 344 -33.49 21.47 -9.73
C TYR A 344 -33.92 20.29 -8.87
N ARG A 345 -32.95 19.48 -8.46
CA ARG A 345 -33.10 18.38 -7.49
C ARG A 345 -31.92 18.40 -6.53
N PRO A 346 -32.07 18.02 -5.26
CA PRO A 346 -30.91 17.82 -4.39
C PRO A 346 -29.95 16.78 -5.00
N ALA A 347 -28.65 16.91 -4.76
CA ALA A 347 -27.63 16.02 -5.29
C ALA A 347 -27.88 14.56 -4.89
N PHE A 348 -28.38 14.33 -3.68
CA PHE A 348 -28.81 13.01 -3.22
C PHE A 348 -29.92 12.42 -4.09
N GLN A 349 -30.95 13.19 -4.43
CA GLN A 349 -31.99 12.72 -5.35
C GLN A 349 -31.42 12.39 -6.74
N VAL A 350 -30.48 13.20 -7.24
CA VAL A 350 -29.81 12.91 -8.52
C VAL A 350 -29.05 11.59 -8.46
N PHE A 351 -28.35 11.32 -7.36
CA PHE A 351 -27.67 10.05 -7.12
C PHE A 351 -28.66 8.89 -6.98
N ALA A 352 -29.68 8.99 -6.13
CA ALA A 352 -30.69 7.95 -5.95
C ALA A 352 -31.40 7.61 -7.28
N ASP A 353 -31.73 8.62 -8.09
CA ASP A 353 -32.35 8.43 -9.41
C ASP A 353 -31.41 7.69 -10.39
N SER A 354 -30.08 7.82 -10.26
CA SER A 354 -29.13 7.12 -11.12
C SER A 354 -28.99 5.63 -10.78
N LEU A 355 -29.40 5.22 -9.58
CA LEU A 355 -29.38 3.83 -9.11
C LEU A 355 -30.63 3.03 -9.54
N LYS A 356 -31.60 3.65 -10.23
CA LYS A 356 -32.90 3.03 -10.53
C LYS A 356 -32.79 1.65 -11.18
N ASP A 357 -31.79 1.44 -12.04
CA ASP A 357 -31.59 0.21 -12.83
C ASP A 357 -30.59 -0.78 -12.16
N ILE A 358 -30.02 -0.43 -11.00
CA ILE A 358 -28.98 -1.22 -10.30
C ILE A 358 -29.64 -2.05 -9.19
N SER A 359 -30.59 -2.92 -9.55
CA SER A 359 -31.23 -3.83 -8.58
C SER A 359 -30.27 -4.94 -8.10
N PRO A 360 -30.57 -5.63 -6.98
CA PRO A 360 -29.83 -6.82 -6.58
C PRO A 360 -29.70 -7.86 -7.70
N ALA A 361 -30.77 -8.12 -8.45
CA ALA A 361 -30.74 -9.03 -9.61
C ALA A 361 -29.81 -8.53 -10.75
N TYR A 362 -29.71 -7.21 -10.94
CA TYR A 362 -28.75 -6.62 -11.89
C TYR A 362 -27.31 -6.86 -11.41
N VAL A 363 -27.04 -6.64 -10.11
CA VAL A 363 -25.74 -6.92 -9.50
C VAL A 363 -25.40 -8.39 -9.62
N GLU A 364 -26.30 -9.31 -9.29
CA GLU A 364 -26.10 -10.75 -9.43
C GLU A 364 -25.71 -11.13 -10.86
N LYS A 365 -26.50 -10.67 -11.83
CA LYS A 365 -26.24 -10.95 -13.25
C LYS A 365 -24.85 -10.49 -13.70
N HIS A 366 -24.41 -9.30 -13.29
CA HIS A 366 -23.20 -8.67 -13.83
C HIS A 366 -21.95 -8.84 -12.96
N ALA A 367 -22.08 -8.84 -11.64
CA ALA A 367 -21.01 -9.02 -10.66
C ALA A 367 -20.84 -10.48 -10.20
N GLY A 368 -21.87 -11.32 -10.36
CA GLY A 368 -21.82 -12.75 -10.02
C GLY A 368 -21.96 -13.05 -8.53
N ILE A 369 -22.67 -12.19 -7.78
CA ILE A 369 -22.90 -12.30 -6.32
C ILE A 369 -24.39 -12.39 -6.04
#